data_AF-A0A932EXK4-F1
#
_entry.id   AF-A0A932EXK4-F1
#
_cell.length_a   1.000
_cell.length_b   1.000
_cell.length_c   1.000
_cell.angle_alpha   90.00
_cell.angle_beta   90.00
_cell.angle_gamma   90.00
#
_symmetry.space_group_name_H-M   'P 1'
#
loop_
_entity.id
_entity.type
_entity.pdbx_description
1 polymer ?
#
loop_
_entity_poly.entity_id
_entity_poly.type
_entity_poly.pdbx_seq_one_letter_code
_entity_poly.pdbx_strand_id
1 'polypeptide(L)' 'MLIDPDDLVDSRRVAEMLGLSSHRAVSVYRSRYDDFPAPILERSAGQCVLWHRPDVDAWLANHRPGSTPPAET' A
#
# COMPACT_ATOMS: atom_id res chain seq x y z
N MET A 1 8.55 -3.19 -19.49
CA MET A 1 8.80 -3.33 -18.04
C MET A 1 8.41 -4.74 -17.66
N LEU A 2 9.37 -5.57 -17.27
CA LEU A 2 9.10 -6.88 -16.70
C LEU A 2 8.84 -6.64 -15.21
N ILE A 3 7.65 -6.96 -14.72
CA ILE A 3 7.39 -7.03 -13.29
C ILE A 3 7.40 -8.50 -12.92
N ASP A 4 8.24 -8.86 -11.95
CA ASP A 4 8.28 -10.21 -11.42
C ASP A 4 7.00 -10.48 -10.63
N PRO A 5 6.27 -11.57 -10.93
CA PRO A 5 5.02 -11.86 -10.22
C PRO A 5 5.24 -12.20 -8.73
N ASP A 6 6.45 -12.62 -8.35
CA ASP A 6 6.84 -12.85 -6.95
C ASP A 6 6.89 -11.56 -6.13
N ASP A 7 7.06 -10.43 -6.82
CA ASP A 7 7.13 -9.11 -6.21
C ASP A 7 5.74 -8.45 -6.05
N LEU A 8 4.69 -9.05 -6.62
CA LEU A 8 3.33 -8.55 -6.47
C LEU A 8 2.77 -8.88 -5.07
N VAL A 9 2.32 -7.84 -4.38
CA VAL A 9 1.77 -7.92 -3.02
C VAL A 9 0.32 -7.43 -2.97
N ASP A 10 -0.53 -8.14 -2.22
CA ASP A 10 -1.94 -7.76 -2.05
C ASP A 10 -2.15 -6.77 -0.89
N SER A 11 -3.38 -6.26 -0.74
CA SER A 11 -3.74 -5.27 0.29
C SER A 11 -3.39 -5.71 1.72
N ARG A 12 -3.49 -7.02 2.02
CA ARG A 12 -3.10 -7.55 3.33
C ARG A 12 -1.60 -7.42 3.53
N ARG A 13 -0.81 -7.82 2.54
CA ARG A 13 0.65 -7.78 2.64
C ARG A 13 1.17 -6.34 2.70
N VAL A 14 0.57 -5.44 1.94
CA VAL A 14 0.82 -4.00 2.04
C VAL A 14 0.52 -3.48 3.44
N ALA A 15 -0.63 -3.83 4.04
CA ALA A 15 -0.93 -3.44 5.42
C ALA A 15 0.10 -3.96 6.43
N GLU A 16 0.57 -5.19 6.29
CA GLU A 16 1.64 -5.75 7.13
C GLU A 16 2.95 -4.94 6.97
N MET A 17 3.31 -4.55 5.76
CA MET A 17 4.48 -3.70 5.49
C MET A 17 4.34 -2.30 6.10
N LEU A 18 3.13 -1.74 6.09
CA LEU A 18 2.83 -0.44 6.73
C LEU A 18 2.72 -0.56 8.27
N GLY A 19 2.69 -1.77 8.83
CA GLY A 19 2.44 -2.00 10.27
C GLY A 19 0.98 -1.75 10.68
N LEU A 20 0.04 -1.86 9.75
CA LEU A 20 -1.39 -1.64 9.98
C LEU A 20 -2.08 -2.95 10.38
N SER A 21 -3.00 -2.85 11.35
CA SER A 21 -3.76 -4.00 11.84
C SER A 21 -4.81 -4.53 10.86
N SER A 22 -5.15 -3.77 9.81
CA SER A 22 -6.22 -4.14 8.87
C SER A 22 -5.92 -3.73 7.44
N HIS A 23 -6.10 -4.65 6.49
CA HIS A 23 -5.99 -4.42 5.05
C HIS A 23 -6.94 -3.33 4.52
N ARG A 24 -8.05 -3.07 5.22
CA ARG A 24 -8.99 -1.99 4.86
C ARG A 24 -8.40 -0.60 5.05
N ALA A 25 -7.40 -0.46 5.93
CA ALA A 25 -6.72 0.81 6.14
C ALA A 25 -5.89 1.22 4.91
N VAL A 26 -5.49 0.27 4.04
CA VAL A 26 -4.78 0.59 2.79
C VAL A 26 -5.62 1.47 1.88
N SER A 27 -6.94 1.25 1.81
CA SER A 27 -7.85 2.13 1.04
C SER A 27 -7.87 3.57 1.58
N VAL A 28 -7.78 3.73 2.90
CA VAL A 28 -7.68 5.06 3.53
C VAL A 28 -6.36 5.74 3.16
N TYR A 29 -5.25 5.01 3.19
CA TYR A 29 -3.95 5.53 2.76
C TYR A 29 -3.95 5.91 1.28
N ARG A 30 -4.57 5.11 0.40
CA ARG A 30 -4.75 5.43 -1.02
C ARG A 30 -5.52 6.73 -1.23
N SER A 31 -6.60 6.97 -0.47
CA SER A 31 -7.36 8.22 -0.58
C SER A 31 -6.68 9.40 0.10
N ARG A 32 -5.81 9.14 1.08
CA ARG A 32 -5.15 10.18 1.87
C ARG A 32 -3.87 10.70 1.24
N TYR A 33 -3.12 9.82 0.59
CA TYR A 33 -1.82 10.12 -0.01
C TYR A 33 -1.94 9.98 -1.53
N ASP A 34 -1.88 11.11 -2.23
CA ASP A 34 -1.90 11.15 -3.70
C ASP A 34 -0.64 10.49 -4.30
N ASP A 35 0.48 10.52 -3.56
CA ASP A 35 1.74 9.88 -3.90
C ASP A 35 1.77 8.37 -3.58
N PHE A 36 0.69 7.80 -3.03
CA PHE A 36 0.66 6.37 -2.72
C PHE A 36 0.77 5.53 -4.00
N PRO A 37 1.58 4.45 -4.00
CA PRO A 37 1.84 3.66 -5.19
C PRO A 37 0.54 3.16 -5.84
N ALA A 38 0.44 3.35 -7.14
CA ALA A 38 -0.69 2.88 -7.92
C ALA A 38 -0.68 1.34 -7.98
N PRO A 39 -1.85 0.69 -7.89
CA PRO A 39 -1.92 -0.75 -8.02
C PRO A 39 -1.57 -1.17 -9.46
N ILE A 40 -0.72 -2.19 -9.59
CA ILE A 40 -0.35 -2.78 -10.88
C ILE A 40 -1.53 -3.53 -11.48
N LEU A 41 -2.36 -4.13 -10.62
CA LEU A 41 -3.49 -4.92 -11.04
C LEU A 41 -4.64 -4.71 -10.06
N GLU A 42 -5.81 -4.36 -10.60
CA GLU A 42 -7.06 -4.25 -9.86
C GLU A 42 -8.10 -5.12 -10.57
N ARG A 43 -8.53 -6.21 -9.93
CA ARG A 43 -9.56 -7.15 -10.44
C ARG A 43 -10.82 -7.01 -9.60
N SER A 44 -11.95 -6.88 -10.31
CA SER A 44 -13.34 -6.85 -9.81
C SER A 44 -13.58 -5.96 -8.59
N ALA A 45 -14.07 -4.74 -8.83
CA ALA A 45 -14.66 -3.84 -7.82
C ALA A 45 -13.85 -3.70 -6.51
N GLY A 46 -12.52 -3.70 -6.59
CA GLY A 46 -11.62 -3.55 -5.45
C GLY A 46 -11.42 -4.81 -4.58
N GLN A 47 -11.90 -5.99 -5.00
CA GLN A 47 -11.73 -7.23 -4.23
C GLN A 47 -10.32 -7.83 -4.33
N CYS A 48 -9.61 -7.60 -5.42
CA CYS A 48 -8.22 -8.05 -5.60
C CYS A 48 -7.39 -6.91 -6.18
N VAL A 49 -6.53 -6.35 -5.33
CA VAL A 49 -5.64 -5.25 -5.70
C VAL A 49 -4.23 -5.69 -5.40
N LEU A 50 -3.34 -5.58 -6.39
CA LEU A 50 -1.94 -5.95 -6.29
C LEU A 50 -1.07 -4.74 -6.55
N TRP A 51 -0.06 -4.58 -5.71
CA TRP A 51 0.98 -3.56 -5.81
C TRP A 51 2.32 -4.22 -6.09
N HIS A 52 3.21 -3.43 -6.68
CA HIS A 52 4.61 -3.80 -6.80
C HIS A 52 5.29 -3.51 -5.46
N ARG A 53 5.85 -4.53 -4.83
CA ARG A 53 6.42 -4.45 -3.49
C ARG A 53 7.51 -3.38 -3.34
N PRO A 54 8.47 -3.16 -4.27
CA PRO A 54 9.52 -2.18 -4.11
C PRO A 54 9.00 -0.76 -4.34
N ASP A 55 7.88 -0.61 -5.04
CA ASP A 55 7.18 0.69 -5.15
C ASP A 55 6.60 1.07 -3.77
N VAL A 56 5.97 0.10 -3.11
CA VAL A 56 5.49 0.25 -1.72
C VAL A 56 6.65 0.46 -0.75
N ASP A 57 7.76 -0.28 -0.90
CA ASP A 57 8.95 -0.13 -0.07
C ASP A 57 9.61 1.25 -0.24
N ALA A 58 9.74 1.73 -1.48
CA ALA A 58 10.25 3.06 -1.79
C ALA A 58 9.35 4.16 -1.22
N TRP A 59 8.03 4.00 -1.34
CA TRP A 59 7.06 4.91 -0.74
C TRP A 59 7.20 4.93 0.79
N LEU A 60 7.32 3.76 1.43
CA LEU A 60 7.52 3.62 2.87
C LEU A 60 8.86 4.22 3.35
N ALA A 61 9.91 4.10 2.55
CA ALA A 61 11.19 4.73 2.84
C ALA A 61 11.06 6.26 2.89
N ASN A 62 10.22 6.83 2.02
CA ASN A 62 9.94 8.26 1.97
C ASN A 62 8.90 8.72 3.01
N HIS A 63 7.96 7.84 3.40
CA HIS A 63 6.80 8.15 4.25
C HIS A 63 6.80 7.47 5.62
N ARG A 64 7.96 6.97 6.08
CA ARG A 64 8.10 6.16 7.30
C ARG A 64 7.24 6.72 8.46
N PRO A 65 6.24 5.98 8.96
CA PRO A 65 5.23 6.50 9.90
C PRO A 65 5.74 6.77 11.33
N GLY A 66 7.04 7.00 11.52
CA GLY A 66 7.65 7.42 12.79
C GLY A 66 7.69 8.93 13.01
N SER A 67 7.24 9.76 12.05
CA SER A 67 7.34 11.23 12.18
C SER A 67 6.04 11.98 12.49
N THR A 68 4.85 11.37 12.43
CA THR A 68 3.60 11.88 13.05
C THR A 68 2.48 10.85 12.86
N PRO A 69 1.92 10.23 13.91
CA PRO A 69 0.63 9.57 13.81
C PRO A 69 -0.46 10.63 13.57
N PRO A 70 -1.47 10.41 12.70
CA PRO A 70 -2.64 11.29 12.68
C PRO A 70 -3.30 11.29 14.06
N ALA A 71 -3.51 12.48 14.59
CA ALA A 71 -4.44 12.70 15.68
C ALA A 71 -5.77 12.01 15.35
N GLU A 72 -6.15 11.03 16.18
CA GLU A 72 -7.54 10.63 16.34
C GLU A 72 -8.31 11.90 16.78
N THR A 73 -9.36 12.28 16.07
CA THR A 73 -10.37 13.26 16.49
C THR A 73 -11.74 12.63 16.28
#